data_AF-A0A944SYF6-F1
#
_entry.id   AF-A0A944SYF6-F1
#
_cell.length_a   1.000
_cell.length_b   1.000
_cell.length_c   1.000
_cell.angle_alpha   90.00
_cell.angle_beta   90.00
_cell.angle_gamma   90.00
#
_symmetry.space_group_name_H-M   'P 1'
#
loop_
_entity.id
_entity.type
_entity.pdbx_description
1 polymer ?
#
loop_
_entity_poly.entity_id
_entity_poly.type
_entity_poly.pdbx_seq_one_letter_code
_entity_poly.pdbx_strand_id
1 'polypeptide(L)'
;MSLMSARASLQKFSIKDPCFLDIETQPDWKNIFKNSNPLNLEIGFGMGDFLIEMATREPHNNFIGIDFTTSGVQSLLTKVKARQLGNVRVVYGDARNKLSALFTDKELETIYVNFPDPWPKKRHLNRRLINPKFVNLIVQKLGSDGHIYLATDSESYAQQIMEYFDAEPFCQNMNQPSGLLNNRNGLPKTKYEKSFIYAGDKAYYLDYSRSFITDKSRNPAKKDYLKSKNNISLIKAEQKLKNKDHLLTEMFQNDEANAEDACDLKMIADRIADAGDKEWAKKVYTMAETKGIDSLDFNWLAYSIVETLGDIKWARSIYTKAEEKSESSLELNWLAYSIFETLYDKEWVKKLYEKATNMSGNIRELCDLADSIHETLGEMNWVKKILNTATEKVEEYSDCHELADIIFQKVGDKEKSKQLFKKAEDKASDCSDLLSLAESIYKNFTDKKWAVSLYTKAENNAQSSRDFCSLADSLYKNLNDTKWAFGLYKKAEERAKTSCELRDLADDVCFNFGDLGWAKNLYTKSEEEANSFYEFRRLAECLFKNLDDKKWAREIYKKAGSKAIYTSEFNCLTSSVHKNLKEEISYILV
;
A
#
# COMPACT_ATOMS: atom_id res chain seq x y z
N MET A 1 7.12 3.66 8.96
CA MET A 1 6.67 4.95 8.38
C MET A 1 5.16 4.91 8.19
N SER A 2 4.40 5.84 8.75
CA SER A 2 2.94 5.93 8.52
C SER A 2 2.69 6.60 7.17
N LEU A 3 2.34 5.84 6.14
CA LEU A 3 1.87 6.38 4.85
C LEU A 3 0.53 7.10 5.07
N MET A 4 0.48 8.41 4.85
CA MET A 4 -0.79 9.15 4.71
C MET A 4 -0.62 10.37 3.79
N SER A 5 -1.15 10.22 2.58
CA SER A 5 -2.08 11.10 1.87
C SER A 5 -1.75 12.56 1.63
N ALA A 6 -1.35 12.84 0.39
CA ALA A 6 -1.65 14.13 -0.22
C ALA A 6 -3.08 14.09 -0.79
N ARG A 7 -3.88 15.15 -0.64
CA ARG A 7 -5.11 15.32 -1.42
C ARG A 7 -4.73 15.92 -2.78
N ALA A 8 -5.63 15.78 -3.75
CA ALA A 8 -5.51 16.54 -4.98
C ALA A 8 -5.69 18.03 -4.67
N SER A 9 -4.67 18.83 -4.92
CA SER A 9 -4.75 20.28 -4.78
C SER A 9 -5.84 20.85 -5.71
N LEU A 10 -6.66 21.77 -5.19
CA LEU A 10 -7.67 22.51 -5.96
C LEU A 10 -7.04 23.55 -6.91
N GLN A 11 -5.73 23.73 -6.88
CA GLN A 11 -5.02 24.71 -7.69
C GLN A 11 -4.89 24.22 -9.13
N LYS A 12 -5.20 25.11 -10.10
CA LYS A 12 -4.97 24.82 -11.52
C LYS A 12 -3.46 24.74 -11.78
N PHE A 13 -2.98 23.55 -12.10
CA PHE A 13 -1.60 23.28 -12.45
C PHE A 13 -1.49 23.07 -13.96
N SER A 14 -0.64 23.86 -14.62
CA SER A 14 -0.41 23.74 -16.06
C SER A 14 1.06 24.00 -16.38
N ILE A 15 1.64 23.15 -17.23
CA ILE A 15 3.03 23.22 -17.69
C ILE A 15 3.04 23.19 -19.21
N LYS A 16 3.88 24.02 -19.83
CA LYS A 16 4.12 23.96 -21.29
C LYS A 16 5.15 22.88 -21.61
N ASP A 17 4.67 21.66 -21.84
CA ASP A 17 5.48 20.51 -22.24
C ASP A 17 4.71 19.65 -23.26
N PRO A 18 5.30 19.22 -24.38
CA PRO A 18 4.61 18.38 -25.37
C PRO A 18 4.17 17.01 -24.82
N CYS A 19 4.79 16.52 -23.75
CA CYS A 19 4.41 15.27 -23.10
C CYS A 19 3.36 15.47 -22.00
N PHE A 20 3.08 16.72 -21.59
CA PHE A 20 2.06 17.05 -20.60
C PHE A 20 0.71 17.32 -21.26
N LEU A 21 -0.36 16.71 -20.76
CA LEU A 21 -1.70 16.85 -21.28
C LEU A 21 -2.63 17.44 -20.22
N ASP A 22 -2.94 18.73 -20.40
CA ASP A 22 -3.97 19.45 -19.63
C ASP A 22 -5.34 19.27 -20.29
N ILE A 23 -5.88 18.05 -20.16
CA ILE A 23 -7.11 17.64 -20.84
C ILE A 23 -8.15 17.16 -19.82
N GLU A 24 -9.38 17.64 -20.00
CA GLU A 24 -10.57 17.28 -19.22
C GLU A 24 -11.61 16.52 -20.04
N THR A 25 -11.30 16.26 -21.31
CA THR A 25 -12.16 15.57 -22.27
C THR A 25 -11.39 14.47 -22.96
N GLN A 26 -12.11 13.53 -23.54
CA GLN A 26 -11.51 12.39 -24.21
C GLN A 26 -10.57 12.85 -25.35
N PRO A 27 -9.28 12.48 -25.31
CA PRO A 27 -8.34 12.78 -26.38
C PRO A 27 -8.37 11.72 -27.48
N ASP A 28 -7.82 12.07 -28.64
CA ASP A 28 -7.45 11.08 -29.66
C ASP A 28 -6.03 10.58 -29.40
N TRP A 29 -5.91 9.47 -28.66
CA TRP A 29 -4.63 8.89 -28.30
C TRP A 29 -3.79 8.48 -29.51
N LYS A 30 -4.43 8.02 -30.60
CA LYS A 30 -3.73 7.63 -31.83
C LYS A 30 -3.04 8.83 -32.46
N ASN A 31 -3.71 9.97 -32.49
CA ASN A 31 -3.12 11.21 -32.99
C ASN A 31 -2.04 11.79 -32.05
N ILE A 32 -2.23 11.68 -30.73
CA ILE A 32 -1.24 12.16 -29.73
C ILE A 32 0.06 11.36 -29.80
N PHE A 33 -0.02 10.03 -29.88
CA PHE A 33 1.13 9.14 -29.97
C PHE A 33 1.63 8.93 -31.40
N LYS A 34 0.83 9.32 -32.40
CA LYS A 34 1.08 9.11 -33.84
C LYS A 34 1.26 7.63 -34.20
N ASN A 35 0.57 6.74 -33.50
CA ASN A 35 0.61 5.30 -33.71
C ASN A 35 -0.71 4.66 -33.22
N SER A 36 -0.80 3.33 -33.23
CA SER A 36 -1.94 2.58 -32.64
C SER A 36 -1.45 1.48 -31.70
N ASN A 37 -0.31 1.74 -31.04
CA ASN A 37 0.24 0.83 -30.05
C ASN A 37 -0.70 0.75 -28.84
N PRO A 38 -0.67 -0.35 -28.08
CA PRO A 38 -1.49 -0.50 -26.89
C PRO A 38 -1.27 0.61 -25.86
N LEU A 39 -2.33 0.96 -25.13
CA LEU A 39 -2.29 1.99 -24.10
C LEU A 39 -2.18 1.34 -22.71
N ASN A 40 -1.13 1.73 -21.99
CA ASN A 40 -0.85 1.29 -20.64
C ASN A 40 -0.91 2.49 -19.69
N LEU A 41 -1.51 2.34 -18.52
CA LEU A 41 -1.74 3.41 -17.57
C LEU A 41 -1.08 3.09 -16.23
N GLU A 42 -0.29 4.02 -15.69
CA GLU A 42 0.08 4.02 -14.27
C GLU A 42 -0.70 5.10 -13.51
N ILE A 43 -1.34 4.69 -12.41
CA ILE A 43 -2.06 5.59 -11.50
C ILE A 43 -1.21 5.80 -10.24
N GLY A 44 -0.90 7.05 -9.92
CA GLY A 44 -0.05 7.42 -8.79
C GLY A 44 1.42 7.09 -9.07
N PHE A 45 1.95 7.55 -10.21
CA PHE A 45 3.31 7.24 -10.65
C PHE A 45 4.41 7.85 -9.74
N GLY A 46 4.06 8.75 -8.82
CA GLY A 46 5.00 9.36 -7.89
C GLY A 46 6.12 10.10 -8.62
N MET A 47 7.37 9.64 -8.44
CA MET A 47 8.55 10.22 -9.11
C MET A 47 8.79 9.68 -10.54
N GLY A 48 7.91 8.79 -11.03
CA GLY A 48 7.90 8.32 -12.41
C GLY A 48 8.91 7.21 -12.76
N ASP A 49 9.65 6.69 -11.77
CA ASP A 49 10.73 5.72 -12.02
C ASP A 49 10.21 4.40 -12.63
N PHE A 50 9.07 3.89 -12.15
CA PHE A 50 8.43 2.70 -12.70
C PHE A 50 7.99 2.92 -14.16
N LEU A 51 7.27 4.01 -14.43
CA LEU A 51 6.79 4.34 -15.77
C LEU A 51 7.93 4.49 -16.79
N ILE A 52 9.02 5.15 -16.40
CA ILE A 52 10.20 5.35 -17.24
C ILE A 52 10.85 4.02 -17.60
N GLU A 53 11.01 3.13 -16.62
CA GLU A 53 11.60 1.81 -16.84
C GLU A 53 10.73 0.94 -17.75
N MET A 54 9.42 0.91 -17.51
CA MET A 54 8.46 0.22 -18.38
C MET A 54 8.48 0.78 -19.80
N ALA A 55 8.43 2.10 -19.97
CA ALA A 55 8.46 2.74 -21.28
C ALA A 55 9.76 2.51 -22.05
N THR A 56 10.86 2.30 -21.33
CA THR A 56 12.17 1.98 -21.92
C THR A 56 12.24 0.51 -22.35
N ARG A 57 11.72 -0.42 -21.53
CA ARG A 57 11.67 -1.86 -21.84
C ARG A 57 10.72 -2.18 -22.98
N GLU A 58 9.62 -1.45 -23.07
CA GLU A 58 8.49 -1.72 -23.97
C GLU A 58 8.25 -0.56 -24.96
N PRO A 59 9.17 -0.31 -25.92
CA PRO A 59 9.05 0.83 -26.85
C PRO A 59 7.85 0.71 -27.81
N HIS A 60 7.27 -0.48 -27.94
CA HIS A 60 6.09 -0.77 -28.75
C HIS A 60 4.77 -0.58 -28.00
N ASN A 61 4.82 -0.07 -26.77
CA ASN A 61 3.68 0.24 -25.92
C ASN A 61 3.64 1.74 -25.62
N ASN A 62 2.44 2.31 -25.54
CA ASN A 62 2.25 3.69 -25.10
C ASN A 62 1.93 3.71 -23.60
N PHE A 63 2.54 4.63 -22.87
CA PHE A 63 2.40 4.78 -21.43
C PHE A 63 1.80 6.14 -21.07
N ILE A 64 0.76 6.11 -20.24
CA ILE A 64 0.13 7.29 -19.66
C ILE A 64 0.36 7.23 -18.15
N GLY A 65 0.89 8.31 -17.57
CA GLY A 65 0.97 8.48 -16.12
C GLY A 65 -0.08 9.48 -15.64
N ILE A 66 -0.90 9.09 -14.65
CA ILE A 66 -1.80 10.01 -13.93
C ILE A 66 -1.32 10.16 -12.49
N ASP A 67 -1.05 11.40 -12.06
CA ASP A 67 -0.73 11.73 -10.67
C ASP A 67 -1.29 13.11 -10.32
N PHE A 68 -1.45 13.41 -9.04
CA PHE A 68 -1.97 14.67 -8.54
C PHE A 68 -0.91 15.50 -7.80
N THR A 69 0.35 15.05 -7.80
CA THR A 69 1.50 15.79 -7.26
C THR A 69 2.24 16.55 -8.37
N THR A 70 2.44 17.85 -8.15
CA THR A 70 3.12 18.72 -9.12
C THR A 70 4.62 18.38 -9.24
N SER A 71 5.25 18.02 -8.13
CA SER A 71 6.65 17.55 -8.08
C SER A 71 6.84 16.25 -8.85
N GLY A 72 5.93 15.29 -8.70
CA GLY A 72 5.92 14.04 -9.45
C GLY A 72 5.85 14.30 -10.96
N VAL A 73 4.89 15.12 -11.40
CA VAL A 73 4.75 15.48 -12.82
C VAL A 73 6.03 16.11 -13.38
N GLN A 74 6.63 17.07 -12.67
CA GLN A 74 7.87 17.73 -13.11
C GLN A 74 9.04 16.75 -13.20
N SER A 75 9.18 15.86 -12.21
CA SER A 75 10.20 14.82 -12.18
C SER A 75 10.07 13.88 -13.39
N LEU A 76 8.87 13.36 -13.63
CA LEU A 76 8.61 12.47 -14.76
C LEU A 76 8.89 13.15 -16.11
N LEU A 77 8.40 14.38 -16.33
CA LEU A 77 8.64 15.13 -17.58
C LEU A 77 10.14 15.36 -17.83
N THR A 78 10.90 15.65 -16.77
CA THR A 78 12.36 15.81 -16.84
C THR A 78 13.03 14.51 -17.28
N LYS A 79 12.62 13.37 -16.72
CA LYS A 79 13.14 12.03 -17.07
C LYS A 79 12.77 11.61 -18.49
N VAL A 80 11.55 11.90 -18.94
CA VAL A 80 11.08 11.66 -20.31
C VAL A 80 11.95 12.43 -21.31
N LYS A 81 12.20 13.72 -21.06
CA LYS A 81 13.07 14.56 -21.91
C LYS A 81 14.51 14.05 -21.95
N ALA A 82 15.08 13.74 -20.79
CA ALA A 82 16.46 13.27 -20.68
C ALA A 82 16.70 11.96 -21.47
N ARG A 83 15.70 11.07 -21.48
CA ARG A 83 15.74 9.77 -22.19
C ARG A 83 15.13 9.80 -23.59
N GLN A 84 14.59 10.94 -24.02
CA GLN A 84 13.93 11.12 -25.32
C GLN A 84 12.79 10.11 -25.58
N LEU A 85 12.01 9.79 -24.55
CA LEU A 85 10.93 8.80 -24.65
C LEU A 85 9.72 9.39 -25.38
N GLY A 86 9.45 8.90 -26.58
CA GLY A 86 8.30 9.34 -27.40
C GLY A 86 6.96 8.71 -27.01
N ASN A 87 7.00 7.59 -26.26
CA ASN A 87 5.86 6.75 -25.89
C ASN A 87 5.30 7.04 -24.48
N VAL A 88 5.64 8.17 -23.86
CA VAL A 88 5.11 8.57 -22.53
C VAL A 88 4.27 9.85 -22.62
N ARG A 89 3.11 9.88 -21.96
CA ARG A 89 2.32 11.11 -21.72
C ARG A 89 1.95 11.23 -20.25
N VAL A 90 1.91 12.47 -19.76
CA VAL A 90 1.71 12.80 -18.34
C VAL A 90 0.44 13.63 -18.19
N VAL A 91 -0.40 13.22 -17.25
CA VAL A 91 -1.66 13.88 -16.91
C VAL A 91 -1.64 14.23 -15.42
N TYR A 92 -1.99 15.48 -15.12
CA TYR A 92 -2.19 15.91 -13.74
C TYR A 92 -3.67 15.80 -13.34
N GLY A 93 -3.97 15.19 -12.21
CA GLY A 93 -5.28 15.21 -11.59
C GLY A 93 -5.69 13.92 -10.89
N ASP A 94 -6.90 13.92 -10.33
CA ASP A 94 -7.46 12.77 -9.64
C ASP A 94 -7.85 11.66 -10.64
N ALA A 95 -7.23 10.49 -10.50
CA ALA A 95 -7.49 9.33 -11.35
C ALA A 95 -8.97 8.91 -11.38
N ARG A 96 -9.73 9.13 -10.31
CA ARG A 96 -11.18 8.84 -10.27
C ARG A 96 -11.97 9.63 -11.29
N ASN A 97 -11.55 10.88 -11.53
CA ASN A 97 -12.19 11.76 -12.51
C ASN A 97 -11.57 11.56 -13.89
N LYS A 98 -10.23 11.52 -13.96
CA LYS A 98 -9.49 11.41 -15.22
C LYS A 98 -9.74 10.10 -15.95
N LEU A 99 -9.85 8.97 -15.25
CA LEU A 99 -10.07 7.68 -15.91
C LEU A 99 -11.38 7.64 -16.71
N SER A 100 -12.45 8.24 -16.19
CA SER A 100 -13.73 8.35 -16.91
C SER A 100 -13.69 9.36 -18.05
N ALA A 101 -12.95 10.46 -17.89
CA ALA A 101 -12.91 11.54 -18.88
C ALA A 101 -12.00 11.23 -20.07
N LEU A 102 -10.91 10.49 -19.85
CA LEU A 102 -9.82 10.34 -20.82
C LEU A 102 -9.86 9.04 -21.63
N PHE A 103 -10.63 8.05 -21.20
CA PHE A 103 -10.62 6.74 -21.85
C PHE A 103 -12.04 6.28 -22.20
N THR A 104 -12.19 5.78 -23.42
CA THR A 104 -13.33 4.95 -23.81
C THR A 104 -13.29 3.60 -23.13
N ASP A 105 -14.44 2.93 -23.12
CA ASP A 105 -14.54 1.57 -22.62
C ASP A 105 -13.67 0.63 -23.47
N LYS A 106 -12.98 -0.29 -22.80
CA LYS A 106 -12.08 -1.28 -23.44
C LYS A 106 -10.87 -0.70 -24.18
N GLU A 107 -10.42 0.50 -23.84
CA GLU A 107 -9.32 1.18 -24.53
C GLU A 107 -7.93 0.88 -23.94
N LEU A 108 -7.86 0.51 -22.65
CA LEU A 108 -6.59 0.28 -21.94
C LEU A 108 -6.18 -1.19 -21.96
N GLU A 109 -4.93 -1.51 -22.26
CA GLU A 109 -4.40 -2.88 -22.18
C GLU A 109 -3.98 -3.23 -20.76
N THR A 110 -3.19 -2.39 -20.10
CA THR A 110 -2.72 -2.63 -18.74
C THR A 110 -2.89 -1.41 -17.84
N ILE A 111 -3.27 -1.64 -16.58
CA ILE A 111 -3.28 -0.63 -15.52
C ILE A 111 -2.33 -1.05 -14.40
N TYR A 112 -1.47 -0.13 -13.96
CA TYR A 112 -0.57 -0.31 -12.82
C TYR A 112 -0.99 0.62 -11.69
N VAL A 113 -1.11 0.07 -10.48
CA VAL A 113 -1.38 0.83 -9.26
C VAL A 113 -0.41 0.37 -8.16
N ASN A 114 0.69 1.10 -8.03
CA ASN A 114 1.80 0.72 -7.15
C ASN A 114 1.73 1.47 -5.83
N PHE A 115 1.56 0.74 -4.72
CA PHE A 115 1.53 1.27 -3.35
C PHE A 115 0.59 2.48 -3.20
N PRO A 116 -0.69 2.38 -3.66
CA PRO A 116 -1.62 3.46 -3.44
C PRO A 116 -1.80 3.64 -1.93
N ASP A 117 -1.84 4.89 -1.46
CA ASP A 117 -1.86 5.23 -0.04
C ASP A 117 -2.80 4.29 0.74
N PRO A 118 -2.23 3.38 1.56
CA PRO A 118 -3.04 2.60 2.45
C PRO A 118 -3.47 3.56 3.53
N TRP A 119 -4.76 3.86 3.61
CA TRP A 119 -5.27 4.61 4.74
C TRP A 119 -5.49 3.63 5.90
N PRO A 120 -4.55 3.48 6.88
CA PRO A 120 -4.60 2.39 7.85
C PRO A 120 -5.78 2.50 8.83
N LYS A 121 -6.20 3.72 9.16
CA LYS A 121 -7.28 3.92 10.15
C LYS A 121 -8.63 3.72 9.49
N LYS A 122 -9.53 2.96 10.15
CA LYS A 122 -10.89 2.65 9.69
C LYS A 122 -11.65 3.89 9.17
N ARG A 123 -11.54 5.03 9.87
CA ARG A 123 -12.17 6.30 9.47
C ARG A 123 -11.76 6.81 8.09
N HIS A 124 -10.55 6.49 7.64
CA HIS A 124 -10.00 6.95 6.38
C HIS A 124 -10.24 5.95 5.23
N LEU A 125 -10.92 4.83 5.48
CA LEU A 125 -11.22 3.84 4.44
C LEU A 125 -11.93 4.46 3.22
N ASN A 126 -12.81 5.43 3.44
CA ASN A 126 -13.53 6.14 2.37
C ASN A 126 -12.61 6.99 1.47
N ARG A 127 -11.35 7.21 1.88
CA ARG A 127 -10.34 7.95 1.11
C ARG A 127 -9.42 7.05 0.30
N ARG A 128 -9.50 5.73 0.48
CA ARG A 128 -8.73 4.77 -0.31
C ARG A 128 -9.13 4.87 -1.78
N LEU A 129 -8.11 4.86 -2.64
CA LEU A 129 -8.28 4.90 -4.09
C LEU A 129 -9.14 3.73 -4.56
N ILE A 130 -8.79 2.51 -4.12
CA ILE A 130 -9.49 1.29 -4.51
C ILE A 130 -10.73 1.11 -3.62
N ASN A 131 -11.88 1.20 -4.27
CA ASN A 131 -13.22 0.96 -3.71
C ASN A 131 -14.10 0.36 -4.82
N PRO A 132 -15.27 -0.23 -4.50
CA PRO A 132 -16.10 -0.92 -5.50
C PRO A 132 -16.43 -0.09 -6.74
N LYS A 133 -16.76 1.20 -6.57
CA LYS A 133 -17.08 2.10 -7.69
C LYS A 133 -15.88 2.31 -8.61
N PHE A 134 -14.68 2.44 -8.03
CA PHE A 134 -13.46 2.64 -8.81
C PHE A 134 -12.99 1.34 -9.50
N VAL A 135 -13.15 0.19 -8.84
CA VAL A 135 -12.91 -1.12 -9.46
C VAL A 135 -13.80 -1.29 -10.69
N ASN A 136 -15.10 -1.03 -10.57
CA ASN A 136 -16.02 -1.08 -11.70
C ASN A 136 -15.55 -0.22 -12.89
N LEU A 137 -15.12 1.01 -12.62
CA LEU A 137 -14.61 1.94 -13.63
C LEU A 137 -13.33 1.39 -14.30
N ILE A 138 -12.37 0.89 -13.52
CA ILE A 138 -11.14 0.24 -14.03
C ILE A 138 -11.51 -0.88 -14.99
N VAL A 139 -12.36 -1.82 -14.55
CA VAL A 139 -12.76 -2.98 -15.33
C VAL A 139 -13.48 -2.57 -16.60
N GLN A 140 -14.31 -1.52 -16.55
CA GLN A 140 -14.98 -0.97 -17.72
C GLN A 140 -13.98 -0.45 -18.78
N LYS A 141 -12.89 0.21 -18.35
CA LYS A 141 -11.87 0.79 -19.25
C LYS A 141 -10.84 -0.21 -19.77
N LEU A 142 -10.61 -1.33 -19.09
CA LEU A 142 -9.70 -2.38 -19.55
C LEU A 142 -10.22 -3.08 -20.80
N GLY A 143 -9.35 -3.31 -21.77
CA GLY A 143 -9.61 -4.11 -22.95
C GLY A 143 -9.88 -5.56 -22.61
N SER A 144 -10.27 -6.31 -23.63
CA SER A 144 -10.34 -7.77 -23.55
C SER A 144 -8.98 -8.34 -23.15
N ASP A 145 -8.96 -9.25 -22.17
CA ASP A 145 -7.72 -9.83 -21.63
C ASP A 145 -6.75 -8.78 -21.05
N GLY A 146 -7.22 -7.56 -20.81
CA GLY A 146 -6.43 -6.49 -20.21
C GLY A 146 -6.12 -6.78 -18.75
N HIS A 147 -4.95 -6.35 -18.29
CA HIS A 147 -4.43 -6.66 -16.96
C HIS A 147 -4.47 -5.46 -16.01
N ILE A 148 -4.63 -5.73 -14.73
CA ILE A 148 -4.34 -4.78 -13.66
C ILE A 148 -3.39 -5.39 -12.63
N TYR A 149 -2.27 -4.69 -12.43
CA TYR A 149 -1.27 -5.00 -11.43
C TYR A 149 -1.37 -4.03 -10.26
N LEU A 150 -1.56 -4.58 -9.06
CA LEU A 150 -1.68 -3.83 -7.82
C LEU A 150 -0.57 -4.26 -6.85
N ALA A 151 -0.02 -3.30 -6.11
CA ALA A 151 0.91 -3.56 -5.01
C ALA A 151 0.53 -2.71 -3.79
N THR A 152 0.63 -3.25 -2.58
CA THR A 152 0.47 -2.50 -1.32
C THR A 152 1.29 -3.13 -0.20
N ASP A 153 1.74 -2.33 0.75
CA ASP A 153 2.41 -2.74 1.99
C ASP A 153 1.42 -3.08 3.13
N SER A 154 0.11 -2.87 2.91
CA SER A 154 -0.91 -3.13 3.93
C SER A 154 -1.69 -4.42 3.66
N GLU A 155 -1.52 -5.42 4.51
CA GLU A 155 -2.24 -6.71 4.40
C GLU A 155 -3.76 -6.52 4.41
N SER A 156 -4.25 -5.69 5.33
CA SER A 156 -5.68 -5.38 5.45
C SER A 156 -6.24 -4.70 4.19
N TYR A 157 -5.42 -3.90 3.51
CA TYR A 157 -5.83 -3.24 2.28
C TYR A 157 -5.77 -4.21 1.10
N ALA A 158 -4.72 -5.03 0.99
CA ALA A 158 -4.63 -6.09 0.00
C ALA A 158 -5.86 -7.03 0.05
N GLN A 159 -6.28 -7.40 1.26
CA GLN A 159 -7.48 -8.21 1.47
C GLN A 159 -8.77 -7.51 1.00
N GLN A 160 -8.91 -6.20 1.25
CA GLN A 160 -10.06 -5.44 0.75
C GLN A 160 -10.04 -5.26 -0.77
N ILE A 161 -8.87 -4.99 -1.36
CA ILE A 161 -8.70 -4.91 -2.81
C ILE A 161 -9.16 -6.22 -3.43
N MET A 162 -8.71 -7.36 -2.90
CA MET A 162 -9.13 -8.68 -3.34
C MET A 162 -10.66 -8.86 -3.25
N GLU A 163 -11.27 -8.53 -2.10
CA GLU A 163 -12.73 -8.58 -1.93
C GLU A 163 -13.50 -7.74 -2.97
N TYR A 164 -12.99 -6.57 -3.35
CA TYR A 164 -13.64 -5.70 -4.35
C TYR A 164 -13.47 -6.20 -5.78
N PHE A 165 -12.28 -6.65 -6.17
CA PHE A 165 -12.03 -7.14 -7.53
C PHE A 165 -12.69 -8.51 -7.78
N ASP A 166 -12.69 -9.39 -6.78
CA ASP A 166 -13.35 -10.70 -6.91
C ASP A 166 -14.89 -10.60 -6.91
N ALA A 167 -15.45 -9.50 -6.39
CA ALA A 167 -16.87 -9.21 -6.52
C ALA A 167 -17.25 -8.71 -7.93
N GLU A 168 -16.29 -8.30 -8.76
CA GLU A 168 -16.58 -7.80 -10.09
C GLU A 168 -16.68 -8.93 -11.14
N PRO A 169 -17.85 -9.13 -11.80
CA PRO A 169 -18.11 -10.31 -12.63
C PRO A 169 -17.18 -10.49 -13.84
N PHE A 170 -16.57 -9.41 -14.32
CA PHE A 170 -15.68 -9.42 -15.49
C PHE A 170 -14.20 -9.47 -15.11
N CYS A 171 -13.87 -9.62 -13.83
CA CYS A 171 -12.50 -9.74 -13.35
C CYS A 171 -12.17 -11.17 -12.93
N GLN A 172 -10.93 -11.57 -13.20
CA GLN A 172 -10.39 -12.84 -12.77
C GLN A 172 -9.05 -12.63 -12.08
N ASN A 173 -8.93 -13.15 -10.86
CA ASN A 173 -7.66 -13.18 -10.14
C ASN A 173 -6.70 -14.19 -10.79
N MET A 174 -5.50 -13.75 -11.15
CA MET A 174 -4.50 -14.56 -11.85
C MET A 174 -3.50 -15.25 -10.88
N ASN A 175 -3.63 -14.98 -9.58
CA ASN A 175 -2.66 -15.40 -8.57
C ASN A 175 -2.96 -16.82 -8.04
N GLN A 176 -1.94 -17.69 -8.02
CA GLN A 176 -2.01 -19.05 -7.49
C GLN A 176 -1.78 -19.08 -5.96
N PRO A 177 -2.17 -20.16 -5.26
CA PRO A 177 -3.51 -20.40 -4.72
C PRO A 177 -3.97 -19.44 -3.60
N SER A 178 -3.13 -18.52 -3.11
CA SER A 178 -3.46 -17.58 -2.02
C SER A 178 -4.27 -16.37 -2.46
N GLY A 179 -4.39 -16.11 -3.76
CA GLY A 179 -4.98 -14.89 -4.30
C GLY A 179 -4.05 -13.65 -4.26
N LEU A 180 -2.85 -13.81 -3.70
CA LEU A 180 -1.77 -12.82 -3.61
C LEU A 180 -0.47 -13.44 -4.13
N LEU A 181 0.36 -12.66 -4.82
CA LEU A 181 1.71 -13.07 -5.19
C LEU A 181 2.72 -12.65 -4.11
N ASN A 182 3.79 -13.43 -3.97
CA ASN A 182 4.92 -13.09 -3.10
C ASN A 182 5.95 -12.18 -3.80
N ASN A 183 5.92 -12.14 -5.13
CA ASN A 183 6.75 -11.30 -5.99
C ASN A 183 6.02 -11.01 -7.30
N ARG A 184 6.52 -10.05 -8.07
CA ARG A 184 5.99 -9.68 -9.38
C ARG A 184 7.06 -9.81 -10.46
N ASN A 185 7.30 -11.04 -10.91
CA ASN A 185 8.33 -11.33 -11.91
C ASN A 185 8.12 -10.48 -13.18
N GLY A 186 9.21 -9.96 -13.75
CA GLY A 186 9.18 -9.18 -14.99
C GLY A 186 8.72 -7.73 -14.85
N LEU A 187 8.25 -7.29 -13.68
CA LEU A 187 7.91 -5.89 -13.41
C LEU A 187 9.04 -5.19 -12.63
N PRO A 188 9.42 -3.95 -13.01
CA PRO A 188 10.45 -3.22 -12.29
C PRO A 188 10.00 -2.85 -10.89
N LYS A 189 10.92 -2.93 -9.92
CA LYS A 189 10.62 -2.54 -8.54
C LYS A 189 10.51 -1.03 -8.41
N THR A 190 9.48 -0.53 -7.71
CA THR A 190 9.40 0.92 -7.43
C THR A 190 10.39 1.30 -6.32
N LYS A 191 10.70 2.61 -6.18
CA LYS A 191 11.51 3.08 -5.05
C LYS A 191 10.88 2.75 -3.68
N TYR A 192 9.55 2.85 -3.58
CA TYR A 192 8.83 2.46 -2.37
C TYR A 192 8.97 0.96 -2.09
N GLU A 193 8.79 0.13 -3.12
CA GLU A 193 8.96 -1.31 -3.02
C GLU A 193 10.36 -1.69 -2.53
N LYS A 194 11.40 -1.12 -3.16
CA LYS A 194 12.78 -1.29 -2.72
C LYS A 194 12.94 -0.87 -1.26
N SER A 195 12.40 0.28 -0.87
CA SER A 195 12.45 0.77 0.52
C SER A 195 11.80 -0.20 1.52
N PHE A 196 10.61 -0.72 1.22
CA PHE A 196 9.96 -1.73 2.06
C PHE A 196 10.76 -3.03 2.14
N ILE A 197 11.23 -3.52 1.00
CA ILE A 197 12.08 -4.72 0.93
C ILE A 197 13.32 -4.53 1.81
N TYR A 198 13.99 -3.39 1.70
CA TYR A 198 15.20 -3.12 2.48
C TYR A 198 14.93 -2.92 3.97
N ALA A 199 13.75 -2.41 4.34
CA ALA A 199 13.30 -2.34 5.73
C ALA A 199 12.86 -3.69 6.30
N GLY A 200 12.77 -4.75 5.48
CA GLY A 200 12.24 -6.06 5.86
C GLY A 200 10.71 -6.11 5.98
N ASP A 201 10.03 -5.09 5.45
CA ASP A 201 8.57 -5.01 5.39
C ASP A 201 7.99 -5.91 4.29
N LYS A 202 6.73 -6.31 4.44
CA LYS A 202 6.03 -7.14 3.45
C LYS A 202 5.29 -6.28 2.44
N ALA A 203 5.50 -6.57 1.15
CA ALA A 203 4.64 -6.11 0.07
C ALA A 203 3.67 -7.24 -0.34
N TYR A 204 2.47 -6.84 -0.72
CA TYR A 204 1.40 -7.71 -1.20
C TYR A 204 1.08 -7.31 -2.64
N TYR A 205 1.14 -8.28 -3.54
CA TYR A 205 0.94 -8.06 -4.97
C TYR A 205 -0.32 -8.78 -5.45
N LEU A 206 -1.09 -8.13 -6.34
CA LEU A 206 -2.27 -8.71 -6.96
C LEU A 206 -2.24 -8.49 -8.48
N ASP A 207 -2.47 -9.55 -9.26
CA ASP A 207 -2.75 -9.50 -10.70
C ASP A 207 -4.20 -9.95 -10.99
N TYR A 208 -4.91 -9.14 -11.76
CA TYR A 208 -6.23 -9.47 -12.31
C TYR A 208 -6.28 -9.25 -13.81
N SER A 209 -7.01 -10.10 -14.52
CA SER A 209 -7.34 -9.90 -15.93
C SER A 209 -8.83 -9.64 -16.13
N ARG A 210 -9.19 -8.90 -17.20
CA ARG A 210 -10.56 -8.74 -17.65
C ARG A 210 -10.97 -9.94 -18.51
N SER A 211 -11.90 -10.75 -18.01
CA SER A 211 -12.36 -11.97 -18.68
C SER A 211 -13.66 -11.77 -19.45
N PHE A 212 -13.78 -12.43 -20.62
CA PHE A 212 -15.03 -12.62 -21.35
C PHE A 212 -15.80 -13.82 -20.78
N ILE A 213 -16.51 -13.69 -19.67
CA ILE A 213 -17.52 -14.71 -19.37
C ILE A 213 -18.84 -14.31 -20.04
N THR A 214 -18.92 -14.57 -21.34
CA THR A 214 -20.18 -15.00 -21.95
C THR A 214 -20.24 -16.52 -21.83
N ASP A 215 -21.08 -16.98 -20.92
CA ASP A 215 -21.51 -18.37 -20.73
C ASP A 215 -20.59 -19.32 -19.95
N LYS A 216 -21.22 -19.96 -18.96
CA LYS A 216 -20.63 -20.92 -18.03
C LYS A 216 -20.41 -22.24 -18.76
N SER A 217 -19.21 -22.49 -19.28
CA SER A 217 -18.81 -23.84 -19.67
C SER A 217 -17.55 -24.32 -18.94
N ARG A 218 -17.69 -25.54 -18.45
CA ARG A 218 -16.82 -26.29 -17.52
C ARG A 218 -15.41 -26.45 -18.09
N ASN A 219 -14.38 -26.16 -17.28
CA ASN A 219 -13.03 -26.66 -17.56
C ASN A 219 -12.77 -27.95 -16.72
N PRO A 220 -12.51 -29.12 -17.33
CA PRO A 220 -12.42 -30.39 -16.64
C PRO A 220 -10.96 -30.70 -16.27
N ALA A 221 -10.55 -30.33 -15.05
CA ALA A 221 -9.33 -30.88 -14.45
C ALA A 221 -9.67 -31.42 -13.05
N LYS A 222 -10.35 -32.57 -13.03
CA LYS A 222 -10.55 -33.39 -11.83
C LYS A 222 -9.58 -34.58 -11.86
N LYS A 223 -8.99 -34.83 -10.69
CA LYS A 223 -8.17 -35.99 -10.27
C LYS A 223 -6.70 -35.96 -10.71
N ASP A 224 -5.83 -35.58 -9.77
CA ASP A 224 -4.85 -36.50 -9.16
C ASP A 224 -3.85 -35.70 -8.32
N TYR A 225 -4.13 -35.48 -7.04
CA TYR A 225 -3.11 -35.06 -6.07
C TYR A 225 -3.52 -35.48 -4.65
N LEU A 226 -3.59 -36.79 -4.42
CA LEU A 226 -3.72 -37.38 -3.09
C LEU A 226 -3.08 -38.77 -3.13
N LYS A 227 -1.75 -38.81 -3.06
CA LYS A 227 -0.96 -39.96 -2.59
C LYS A 227 0.54 -39.63 -2.62
N SER A 228 1.08 -39.29 -1.46
CA SER A 228 2.21 -40.03 -0.86
C SER A 228 2.86 -39.19 0.23
N LYS A 229 2.64 -39.57 1.48
CA LYS A 229 3.57 -39.32 2.57
C LYS A 229 3.63 -40.60 3.37
N ASN A 230 4.81 -41.19 3.46
CA ASN A 230 5.19 -42.01 4.59
C ASN A 230 6.72 -42.05 4.76
N ASN A 231 7.12 -41.48 5.90
CA ASN A 231 8.12 -41.91 6.88
C ASN A 231 9.47 -42.47 6.41
N ILE A 232 10.55 -41.78 6.83
CA ILE A 232 11.85 -42.40 7.09
C ILE A 232 12.38 -41.93 8.45
N SER A 233 12.65 -42.90 9.32
CA SER A 233 13.18 -42.77 10.67
C SER A 233 14.71 -42.59 10.72
N LEU A 234 15.13 -41.77 11.68
CA LEU A 234 16.26 -41.87 12.61
C LEU A 234 17.48 -42.74 12.24
N ILE A 235 18.24 -42.36 11.21
CA ILE A 235 19.74 -42.48 11.14
C ILE A 235 20.37 -41.15 10.62
N LYS A 236 19.59 -40.06 10.51
CA LYS A 236 19.93 -38.85 9.72
C LYS A 236 20.21 -37.60 10.56
N ALA A 237 21.10 -37.62 11.53
CA ALA A 237 21.53 -36.38 12.21
C ALA A 237 22.82 -35.81 11.59
N GLU A 238 23.84 -36.65 11.37
CA GLU A 238 25.16 -36.18 10.91
C GLU A 238 25.28 -36.10 9.37
N GLN A 239 24.70 -37.03 8.61
CA GLN A 239 24.63 -36.94 7.14
C GLN A 239 23.68 -35.84 6.64
N LYS A 240 22.74 -35.41 7.48
CA LYS A 240 21.72 -34.41 7.14
C LYS A 240 22.25 -32.97 7.24
N LEU A 241 23.32 -32.74 8.00
CA LEU A 241 24.02 -31.44 8.04
C LEU A 241 24.84 -31.23 6.75
N LYS A 242 25.68 -32.21 6.37
CA LYS A 242 26.49 -32.12 5.14
C LYS A 242 25.67 -31.94 3.86
N ASN A 243 24.44 -32.44 3.84
CA ASN A 243 23.54 -32.29 2.69
C ASN A 243 22.82 -30.93 2.66
N LYS A 244 22.65 -30.28 3.83
CA LYS A 244 21.99 -28.96 3.92
C LYS A 244 22.88 -27.85 3.38
N ASP A 245 24.18 -27.89 3.65
CA ASP A 245 25.11 -26.85 3.16
C ASP A 245 25.19 -26.87 1.64
N HIS A 246 25.25 -28.06 1.02
CA HIS A 246 25.19 -28.21 -0.44
C HIS A 246 23.87 -27.70 -1.04
N LEU A 247 22.73 -28.06 -0.44
CA LEU A 247 21.41 -27.56 -0.85
C LEU A 247 21.29 -26.03 -0.72
N LEU A 248 21.89 -25.45 0.32
CA LEU A 248 21.91 -24.00 0.55
C LEU A 248 22.78 -23.31 -0.50
N THR A 249 23.94 -23.87 -0.85
CA THR A 249 24.80 -23.39 -1.92
C THR A 249 24.10 -23.44 -3.29
N GLU A 250 23.46 -24.56 -3.64
CA GLU A 250 22.69 -24.67 -4.90
C GLU A 250 21.54 -23.66 -4.94
N MET A 251 20.86 -23.45 -3.81
CA MET A 251 19.79 -22.46 -3.71
C MET A 251 20.31 -21.05 -3.94
N PHE A 252 21.43 -20.65 -3.32
CA PHE A 252 22.02 -19.32 -3.55
C PHE A 252 22.51 -19.15 -4.99
N GLN A 253 23.13 -20.17 -5.59
CA GLN A 253 23.54 -20.12 -7.01
C GLN A 253 22.34 -19.95 -7.94
N ASN A 254 21.23 -20.64 -7.66
CA ASN A 254 20.00 -20.47 -8.41
C ASN A 254 19.38 -19.08 -8.19
N ASP A 255 19.37 -18.58 -6.96
CA ASP A 255 18.87 -17.23 -6.65
C ASP A 255 19.71 -16.17 -7.39
N GLU A 256 21.04 -16.30 -7.40
CA GLU A 256 21.94 -15.41 -8.16
C GLU A 256 21.68 -15.44 -9.66
N ALA A 257 21.47 -16.62 -10.23
CA ALA A 257 21.18 -16.78 -11.66
C ALA A 257 19.86 -16.12 -12.07
N ASN A 258 18.90 -16.04 -11.13
CA ASN A 258 17.59 -15.44 -11.34
C ASN A 258 17.50 -13.97 -10.87
N ALA A 259 18.59 -13.39 -10.34
CA ALA A 259 18.59 -12.02 -9.84
C ALA A 259 18.47 -10.99 -10.99
N GLU A 260 17.37 -10.24 -11.01
CA GLU A 260 17.07 -9.31 -12.09
C GLU A 260 17.84 -8.00 -11.89
N ASP A 261 17.87 -7.48 -10.66
CA ASP A 261 18.41 -6.14 -10.34
C ASP A 261 19.41 -6.13 -9.16
N ALA A 262 19.89 -4.92 -8.81
CA ALA A 262 20.82 -4.72 -7.71
C ALA A 262 20.20 -5.05 -6.34
N CYS A 263 18.90 -4.83 -6.17
CA CYS A 263 18.18 -5.13 -4.93
C CYS A 263 18.17 -6.65 -4.67
N ASP A 264 17.87 -7.45 -5.71
CA ASP A 264 17.91 -8.92 -5.62
C ASP A 264 19.30 -9.41 -5.23
N LEU A 265 20.35 -8.95 -5.93
CA LEU A 265 21.73 -9.33 -5.65
C LEU A 265 22.16 -8.94 -4.23
N LYS A 266 21.79 -7.74 -3.77
CA LYS A 266 22.08 -7.27 -2.40
C LYS A 266 21.42 -8.19 -1.37
N MET A 267 20.13 -8.53 -1.54
CA MET A 267 19.43 -9.43 -0.62
C MET A 267 20.04 -10.83 -0.59
N ILE A 268 20.46 -11.34 -1.76
CA ILE A 268 21.13 -12.63 -1.85
C ILE A 268 22.47 -12.58 -1.12
N ALA A 269 23.26 -11.52 -1.32
CA ALA A 269 24.52 -11.31 -0.63
C ALA A 269 24.37 -11.23 0.89
N ASP A 270 23.33 -10.52 1.39
CA ASP A 270 23.01 -10.49 2.83
C ASP A 270 22.75 -11.90 3.37
N ARG A 271 21.91 -12.70 2.67
CA ARG A 271 21.60 -14.08 3.08
C ARG A 271 22.82 -14.99 3.05
N ILE A 272 23.73 -14.79 2.10
CA ILE A 272 25.00 -15.52 2.00
C ILE A 272 25.92 -15.13 3.18
N ALA A 273 25.99 -13.83 3.51
CA ALA A 273 26.76 -13.35 4.66
C ALA A 273 26.21 -13.89 5.99
N ASP A 274 24.88 -13.91 6.16
CA ASP A 274 24.18 -14.49 7.31
C ASP A 274 24.43 -16.00 7.43
N ALA A 275 24.57 -16.69 6.30
CA ALA A 275 24.97 -18.10 6.25
C ALA A 275 26.47 -18.31 6.59
N GLY A 276 27.25 -17.24 6.70
CA GLY A 276 28.64 -17.24 7.15
C GLY A 276 29.70 -17.09 6.05
N ASP A 277 29.33 -17.01 4.77
CA ASP A 277 30.28 -16.89 3.66
C ASP A 277 30.47 -15.44 3.20
N LYS A 278 31.25 -14.69 3.97
CA LYS A 278 31.50 -13.26 3.69
C LYS A 278 32.27 -13.00 2.38
N GLU A 279 33.11 -13.95 1.95
CA GLU A 279 33.88 -13.79 0.71
C GLU A 279 32.98 -13.95 -0.53
N TRP A 280 32.03 -14.89 -0.48
CA TRP A 280 31.01 -15.00 -1.51
C TRP A 280 30.07 -13.79 -1.50
N ALA A 281 29.57 -13.39 -0.33
CA ALA A 281 28.74 -12.20 -0.19
C ALA A 281 29.42 -10.95 -0.80
N LYS A 282 30.73 -10.77 -0.54
CA LYS A 282 31.52 -9.68 -1.13
C LYS A 282 31.51 -9.68 -2.65
N LYS A 283 31.63 -10.85 -3.30
CA LYS A 283 31.54 -10.96 -4.77
C LYS A 283 30.16 -10.55 -5.28
N VAL A 284 29.10 -11.00 -4.62
CA VAL A 284 27.73 -10.68 -5.00
C VAL A 284 27.42 -9.20 -4.76
N TYR A 285 27.93 -8.58 -3.69
CA TYR A 285 27.84 -7.12 -3.49
C TYR A 285 28.57 -6.34 -4.59
N THR A 286 29.72 -6.80 -5.08
CA THR A 286 30.37 -6.17 -6.25
C THR A 286 29.50 -6.27 -7.50
N MET A 287 28.79 -7.39 -7.71
CA MET A 287 27.82 -7.50 -8.79
C MET A 287 26.63 -6.53 -8.60
N ALA A 288 26.11 -6.43 -7.37
CA ALA A 288 25.06 -5.47 -7.03
C ALA A 288 25.50 -4.02 -7.30
N GLU A 289 26.75 -3.67 -6.98
CA GLU A 289 27.34 -2.37 -7.29
C GLU A 289 27.32 -2.07 -8.79
N THR A 290 27.67 -3.07 -9.63
CA THR A 290 27.66 -2.89 -11.10
C THR A 290 26.26 -2.74 -11.68
N LYS A 291 25.25 -3.35 -11.04
CA LYS A 291 23.83 -3.24 -11.43
C LYS A 291 23.11 -2.06 -10.78
N GLY A 292 23.74 -1.34 -9.85
CA GLY A 292 23.11 -0.23 -9.14
C GLY A 292 22.75 0.91 -10.09
N ILE A 293 21.50 1.37 -10.06
CA ILE A 293 21.01 2.40 -10.98
C ILE A 293 20.72 3.70 -10.22
N ASP A 294 20.05 3.59 -9.08
CA ASP A 294 19.54 4.72 -8.31
C ASP A 294 20.22 4.89 -6.94
N SER A 295 19.93 6.03 -6.29
CA SER A 295 20.50 6.38 -4.99
C SER A 295 20.20 5.32 -3.91
N LEU A 296 19.03 4.69 -3.97
CA LEU A 296 18.59 3.74 -2.96
C LEU A 296 19.32 2.40 -3.07
N ASP A 297 19.59 1.93 -4.30
CA ASP A 297 20.43 0.76 -4.55
C ASP A 297 21.81 0.92 -3.90
N PHE A 298 22.46 2.06 -4.12
CA PHE A 298 23.77 2.34 -3.55
C PHE A 298 23.71 2.56 -2.03
N ASN A 299 22.71 3.29 -1.52
CA ASN A 299 22.56 3.55 -0.09
C ASN A 299 22.48 2.26 0.73
N TRP A 300 21.61 1.33 0.31
CA TRP A 300 21.42 0.07 1.02
C TRP A 300 22.52 -0.95 0.79
N LEU A 301 23.15 -0.93 -0.38
CA LEU A 301 24.38 -1.69 -0.60
C LEU A 301 25.49 -1.24 0.36
N ALA A 302 25.72 0.07 0.48
CA ALA A 302 26.71 0.62 1.41
C ALA A 302 26.40 0.24 2.87
N TYR A 303 25.12 0.32 3.27
CA TYR A 303 24.67 -0.09 4.59
C TYR A 303 25.02 -1.56 4.87
N SER A 304 24.65 -2.47 3.96
CA SER A 304 24.98 -3.89 4.07
C SER A 304 26.48 -4.16 4.09
N ILE A 305 27.28 -3.43 3.30
CA ILE A 305 28.75 -3.58 3.31
C ILE A 305 29.32 -3.26 4.70
N VAL A 306 28.81 -2.23 5.39
CA VAL A 306 29.25 -1.93 6.77
C VAL A 306 28.79 -3.03 7.72
N GLU A 307 27.49 -3.35 7.74
CA GLU A 307 26.92 -4.29 8.70
C GLU A 307 27.50 -5.71 8.56
N THR A 308 27.64 -6.21 7.33
CA THR A 308 28.04 -7.59 7.07
C THR A 308 29.56 -7.76 6.99
N LEU A 309 30.26 -6.84 6.32
CA LEU A 309 31.70 -6.96 6.05
C LEU A 309 32.57 -6.07 6.93
N GLY A 310 32.01 -5.00 7.52
CA GLY A 310 32.78 -4.00 8.26
C GLY A 310 33.70 -3.14 7.38
N ASP A 311 33.53 -3.15 6.05
CA ASP A 311 34.39 -2.42 5.11
C ASP A 311 33.94 -0.96 4.96
N ILE A 312 34.31 -0.15 5.94
CA ILE A 312 33.97 1.28 6.01
C ILE A 312 34.48 2.07 4.79
N LYS A 313 35.63 1.69 4.22
CA LYS A 313 36.22 2.42 3.10
C LYS A 313 35.42 2.19 1.82
N TRP A 314 35.06 0.94 1.55
CA TRP A 314 34.22 0.63 0.42
C TRP A 314 32.83 1.25 0.58
N ALA A 315 32.20 1.09 1.74
CA ALA A 315 30.90 1.69 2.02
C ALA A 315 30.88 3.21 1.83
N ARG A 316 31.91 3.94 2.28
CA ARG A 316 32.04 5.39 2.03
C ARG A 316 32.04 5.71 0.53
N SER A 317 32.76 4.95 -0.28
CA SER A 317 32.76 5.13 -1.74
C SER A 317 31.37 4.89 -2.34
N ILE A 318 30.61 3.92 -1.83
CA ILE A 318 29.27 3.63 -2.32
C ILE A 318 28.27 4.69 -1.86
N TYR A 319 28.35 5.18 -0.62
CA TYR A 319 27.54 6.30 -0.16
C TYR A 319 27.77 7.59 -0.97
N THR A 320 29.00 7.85 -1.43
CA THR A 320 29.25 8.97 -2.36
C THR A 320 28.51 8.78 -3.69
N LYS A 321 28.50 7.56 -4.24
CA LYS A 321 27.68 7.26 -5.43
C LYS A 321 26.19 7.45 -5.16
N ALA A 322 25.73 7.05 -3.98
CA ALA A 322 24.33 7.27 -3.57
C ALA A 322 23.99 8.77 -3.53
N GLU A 323 24.86 9.60 -2.96
CA GLU A 323 24.69 11.06 -2.92
C GLU A 323 24.64 11.69 -4.32
N GLU A 324 25.54 11.28 -5.22
CA GLU A 324 25.57 11.76 -6.61
C GLU A 324 24.30 11.42 -7.39
N LYS A 325 23.64 10.31 -7.01
CA LYS A 325 22.41 9.81 -7.62
C LYS A 325 21.14 10.30 -6.94
N SER A 326 21.23 11.01 -5.80
CA SER A 326 20.06 11.50 -5.08
C SER A 326 19.36 12.62 -5.87
N GLU A 327 18.08 12.43 -6.16
CA GLU A 327 17.26 13.38 -6.93
C GLU A 327 16.20 14.09 -6.08
N SER A 328 16.01 13.67 -4.83
CA SER A 328 14.93 14.18 -3.96
C SER A 328 15.37 14.43 -2.52
N SER A 329 14.59 15.27 -1.81
CA SER A 329 14.76 15.51 -0.38
C SER A 329 14.69 14.21 0.44
N LEU A 330 13.76 13.32 0.08
CA LEU A 330 13.55 12.04 0.73
C LEU A 330 14.77 11.10 0.61
N GLU A 331 15.36 10.99 -0.58
CA GLU A 331 16.55 10.17 -0.81
C GLU A 331 17.75 10.67 -0.01
N LEU A 332 17.97 11.99 0.01
CA LEU A 332 19.03 12.60 0.82
C LEU A 332 18.80 12.38 2.32
N ASN A 333 17.54 12.41 2.76
CA ASN A 333 17.19 12.16 4.15
C ASN A 333 17.52 10.71 4.56
N TRP A 334 17.12 9.71 3.75
CA TRP A 334 17.43 8.30 3.98
C TRP A 334 18.94 8.02 3.94
N LEU A 335 19.65 8.63 2.99
CA LEU A 335 21.10 8.53 2.88
C LEU A 335 21.80 9.07 4.12
N ALA A 336 21.41 10.27 4.57
CA ALA A 336 21.95 10.89 5.78
C ALA A 336 21.72 10.02 7.02
N TYR A 337 20.51 9.46 7.18
CA TYR A 337 20.23 8.54 8.29
C TYR A 337 21.11 7.30 8.23
N SER A 338 21.29 6.71 7.05
CA SER A 338 22.12 5.51 6.85
C SER A 338 23.60 5.77 7.17
N ILE A 339 24.13 6.93 6.75
CA ILE A 339 25.50 7.36 7.07
C ILE A 339 25.66 7.61 8.57
N PHE A 340 24.64 8.17 9.23
CA PHE A 340 24.67 8.37 10.68
C PHE A 340 24.77 7.03 11.41
N GLU A 341 23.89 6.08 11.10
CA GLU A 341 23.83 4.78 11.77
C GLU A 341 25.10 3.95 11.56
N THR A 342 25.65 3.95 10.35
CA THR A 342 26.76 3.06 9.99
C THR A 342 28.14 3.68 10.17
N LEU A 343 28.30 4.97 9.86
CA LEU A 343 29.59 5.66 9.85
C LEU A 343 29.73 6.68 10.98
N TYR A 344 28.64 7.07 11.64
CA TYR A 344 28.58 8.14 12.65
C TYR A 344 29.20 9.48 12.17
N ASP A 345 29.19 9.75 10.86
CA ASP A 345 29.78 10.96 10.26
C ASP A 345 28.80 12.14 10.31
N LYS A 346 28.69 12.75 11.50
CA LYS A 346 27.74 13.84 11.76
C LYS A 346 27.92 15.06 10.85
N GLU A 347 29.13 15.34 10.37
CA GLU A 347 29.36 16.48 9.47
C GLU A 347 28.79 16.23 8.07
N TRP A 348 28.98 15.01 7.55
CA TRP A 348 28.39 14.64 6.26
C TRP A 348 26.86 14.62 6.36
N VAL A 349 26.33 14.01 7.42
CA VAL A 349 24.89 13.97 7.73
C VAL A 349 24.29 15.38 7.73
N LYS A 350 24.94 16.33 8.41
CA LYS A 350 24.50 17.73 8.44
C LYS A 350 24.43 18.36 7.04
N LYS A 351 25.44 18.17 6.20
CA LYS A 351 25.45 18.70 4.82
C LYS A 351 24.32 18.11 3.98
N LEU A 352 24.04 16.82 4.13
CA LEU A 352 22.95 16.16 3.42
C LEU A 352 21.57 16.67 3.86
N TYR A 353 21.35 16.86 5.17
CA TYR A 353 20.11 17.44 5.66
C TYR A 353 19.91 18.91 5.25
N GLU A 354 20.97 19.70 5.14
CA GLU A 354 20.91 21.06 4.57
C GLU A 354 20.48 21.03 3.10
N LYS A 355 21.05 20.13 2.29
CA LYS A 355 20.63 19.91 0.90
C LYS A 355 19.16 19.46 0.83
N ALA A 356 18.78 18.48 1.64
CA ALA A 356 17.41 17.96 1.71
C ALA A 356 16.40 19.05 2.06
N THR A 357 16.73 19.94 3.01
CA THR A 357 15.88 21.08 3.39
C THR A 357 15.57 21.97 2.18
N ASN A 358 16.58 22.26 1.36
CA ASN A 358 16.42 23.13 0.19
C ASN A 358 15.64 22.47 -0.97
N MET A 359 15.61 21.14 -1.02
CA MET A 359 14.88 20.37 -2.03
C MET A 359 13.46 20.00 -1.61
N SER A 360 13.09 20.24 -0.35
CA SER A 360 11.80 19.82 0.20
C SER A 360 10.62 20.51 -0.49
N GLY A 361 9.79 19.70 -1.15
CA GLY A 361 8.67 20.17 -1.96
C GLY A 361 7.35 20.29 -1.19
N ASN A 362 7.20 19.53 -0.10
CA ASN A 362 5.97 19.41 0.67
C ASN A 362 6.22 19.35 2.19
N ILE A 363 5.13 19.44 2.96
CA ILE A 363 5.19 19.47 4.43
C ILE A 363 5.63 18.13 5.00
N ARG A 364 5.23 17.03 4.38
CA ARG A 364 5.63 15.69 4.81
C ARG A 364 7.14 15.50 4.80
N GLU A 365 7.80 15.86 3.70
CA GLU A 365 9.26 15.80 3.59
C GLU A 365 9.95 16.66 4.66
N LEU A 366 9.39 17.84 4.98
CA LEU A 366 9.91 18.69 6.06
C LEU A 366 9.73 18.04 7.44
N CYS A 367 8.59 17.38 7.68
CA CYS A 367 8.31 16.65 8.91
C CYS A 367 9.24 15.43 9.08
N ASP A 368 9.38 14.60 8.04
CA ASP A 368 10.27 13.43 8.04
C ASP A 368 11.73 13.85 8.26
N LEU A 369 12.15 14.96 7.65
CA LEU A 369 13.47 15.54 7.83
C LEU A 369 13.67 16.08 9.27
N ALA A 370 12.66 16.75 9.84
CA ALA A 370 12.70 17.24 11.20
C ALA A 370 12.85 16.09 12.22
N ASP A 371 12.13 14.98 12.01
CA ASP A 371 12.27 13.78 12.83
C ASP A 371 13.66 13.17 12.69
N SER A 372 14.16 13.04 11.46
CA SER A 372 15.49 12.47 11.21
C SER A 372 16.61 13.30 11.84
N ILE A 373 16.55 14.63 11.77
CA ILE A 373 17.49 15.53 12.44
C ILE A 373 17.41 15.41 13.95
N HIS A 374 16.20 15.27 14.51
CA HIS A 374 16.02 15.10 15.94
C HIS A 374 16.67 13.80 16.44
N GLU A 375 16.43 12.68 15.75
CA GLU A 375 16.90 11.35 16.15
C GLU A 375 18.43 11.20 15.98
N THR A 376 18.99 11.75 14.92
CA THR A 376 20.42 11.59 14.60
C THR A 376 21.30 12.66 15.24
N LEU A 377 21.00 13.93 14.99
CA LEU A 377 21.85 15.05 15.40
C LEU A 377 21.42 15.67 16.73
N GLY A 378 20.17 15.49 17.16
CA GLY A 378 19.64 16.08 18.39
C GLY A 378 19.47 17.61 18.33
N GLU A 379 19.57 18.21 17.15
CA GLU A 379 19.63 19.66 16.93
C GLU A 379 18.24 20.32 16.99
N MET A 380 17.66 20.41 18.20
CA MET A 380 16.28 20.85 18.41
C MET A 380 15.98 22.27 17.88
N ASN A 381 16.97 23.17 17.86
CA ASN A 381 16.79 24.51 17.27
C ASN A 381 16.58 24.45 15.76
N TRP A 382 17.27 23.53 15.08
CA TRP A 382 17.11 23.31 13.65
C TRP A 382 15.76 22.64 13.35
N VAL A 383 15.38 21.63 14.14
CA VAL A 383 14.05 21.00 14.09
C VAL A 383 12.94 22.06 14.17
N LYS A 384 13.01 22.97 15.16
CA LYS A 384 12.07 24.09 15.29
C LYS A 384 12.04 24.99 14.06
N LYS A 385 13.20 25.29 13.47
CA LYS A 385 13.28 26.12 12.25
C LYS A 385 12.59 25.45 11.07
N ILE A 386 12.83 24.16 10.84
CA ILE A 386 12.21 23.39 9.75
C ILE A 386 10.68 23.35 9.91
N LEU A 387 10.20 23.02 11.11
CA LEU A 387 8.76 22.97 11.40
C LEU A 387 8.09 24.36 11.31
N ASN A 388 8.82 25.43 11.62
CA ASN A 388 8.34 26.80 11.39
C ASN A 388 8.18 27.11 9.90
N THR A 389 9.16 26.75 9.06
CA THR A 389 9.04 26.87 7.61
C THR A 389 7.89 26.02 7.06
N ALA A 390 7.68 24.81 7.60
CA ALA A 390 6.54 23.97 7.24
C ALA A 390 5.20 24.68 7.54
N THR A 391 5.11 25.43 8.65
CA THR A 391 3.91 26.18 9.06
C THR A 391 3.48 27.22 8.01
N GLU A 392 4.44 27.81 7.30
CA GLU A 392 4.19 28.84 6.28
C GLU A 392 3.64 28.25 4.97
N LYS A 393 3.88 26.95 4.73
CA LYS A 393 3.47 26.24 3.51
C LYS A 393 2.13 25.49 3.67
N VAL A 394 1.46 25.60 4.82
CA VAL A 394 0.26 24.81 5.14
C VAL A 394 -0.94 25.29 4.32
N GLU A 395 -1.45 24.41 3.46
CA GLU A 395 -2.62 24.71 2.63
C GLU A 395 -3.82 23.82 2.99
N GLU A 396 -3.57 22.55 3.34
CA GLU A 396 -4.62 21.54 3.51
C GLU A 396 -4.90 21.17 4.97
N TYR A 397 -5.98 20.43 5.18
CA TYR A 397 -6.31 19.86 6.50
C TYR A 397 -5.19 18.93 7.00
N SER A 398 -4.73 18.01 6.16
CA SER A 398 -3.73 16.98 6.50
C SER A 398 -2.44 17.63 6.98
N ASP A 399 -1.98 18.63 6.23
CA ASP A 399 -0.84 19.46 6.57
C ASP A 399 -0.96 20.12 7.95
N CYS A 400 -2.10 20.78 8.22
CA CYS A 400 -2.36 21.41 9.52
C CYS A 400 -2.32 20.38 10.66
N HIS A 401 -3.00 19.25 10.46
CA HIS A 401 -3.20 18.23 11.48
C HIS A 401 -1.88 17.52 11.82
N GLU A 402 -1.13 17.08 10.81
CA GLU A 402 0.16 16.40 10.97
C GLU A 402 1.19 17.31 11.65
N LEU A 403 1.33 18.54 11.15
CA LEU A 403 2.27 19.50 11.71
C LEU A 403 1.93 19.85 13.16
N ALA A 404 0.63 19.96 13.49
CA ALA A 404 0.19 20.21 14.86
C ALA A 404 0.54 19.06 15.80
N ASP A 405 0.36 17.81 15.36
CA ASP A 405 0.71 16.61 16.13
C ASP A 405 2.22 16.55 16.38
N ILE A 406 3.04 16.79 15.36
CA ILE A 406 4.51 16.76 15.48
C ILE A 406 5.02 17.88 16.38
N ILE A 407 4.53 19.11 16.21
CA ILE A 407 4.92 20.23 17.07
C ILE A 407 4.54 19.96 18.53
N PHE A 408 3.39 19.34 18.78
CA PHE A 408 3.02 18.96 20.14
C PHE A 408 3.97 17.92 20.73
N GLN A 409 4.20 16.82 20.00
CA GLN A 409 4.90 15.66 20.51
C GLN A 409 6.42 15.86 20.62
N LYS A 410 7.03 16.53 19.64
CA LYS A 410 8.48 16.65 19.51
C LYS A 410 9.01 17.99 20.03
N VAL A 411 8.33 19.08 19.71
CA VAL A 411 8.75 20.44 20.11
C VAL A 411 8.20 20.82 21.49
N GLY A 412 7.02 20.32 21.85
CA GLY A 412 6.33 20.66 23.08
C GLY A 412 5.66 22.04 23.06
N ASP A 413 5.57 22.70 21.88
CA ASP A 413 4.90 23.99 21.74
C ASP A 413 3.37 23.80 21.65
N LYS A 414 2.75 23.72 22.81
CA LYS A 414 1.31 23.48 22.96
C LYS A 414 0.47 24.58 22.33
N GLU A 415 0.91 25.84 22.38
CA GLU A 415 0.13 26.97 21.88
C GLU A 415 0.14 27.01 20.36
N LYS A 416 1.32 26.82 19.74
CA LYS A 416 1.42 26.73 18.28
C LYS A 416 0.67 25.51 17.73
N SER A 417 0.77 24.37 18.41
CA SER A 417 0.01 23.17 18.06
C SER A 417 -1.51 23.42 18.11
N LYS A 418 -2.03 24.06 19.18
CA LYS A 418 -3.46 24.43 19.25
C LYS A 418 -3.89 25.36 18.12
N GLN A 419 -3.06 26.34 17.74
CA GLN A 419 -3.37 27.25 16.63
C GLN A 419 -3.50 26.50 15.31
N LEU A 420 -2.59 25.54 15.05
CA LEU A 420 -2.65 24.69 13.86
C LEU A 420 -3.86 23.75 13.88
N PHE A 421 -4.20 23.17 15.02
CA PHE A 421 -5.43 22.35 15.12
C PHE A 421 -6.71 23.15 14.89
N LYS A 422 -6.77 24.43 15.31
CA LYS A 422 -7.89 25.31 14.94
C LYS A 422 -7.94 25.56 13.44
N LYS A 423 -6.80 25.82 12.79
CA LYS A 423 -6.73 25.92 11.33
C LYS A 423 -7.14 24.61 10.63
N ALA A 424 -6.80 23.45 11.22
CA ALA A 424 -7.25 22.15 10.74
C ALA A 424 -8.78 22.04 10.85
N GLU A 425 -9.36 22.46 11.99
CA GLU A 425 -10.81 22.48 12.19
C GLU A 425 -11.53 23.28 11.11
N ASP A 426 -11.04 24.48 10.79
CA ASP A 426 -11.62 25.36 9.77
C ASP A 426 -11.53 24.78 8.36
N LYS A 427 -10.55 23.90 8.11
CA LYS A 427 -10.32 23.23 6.81
C LYS A 427 -10.92 21.82 6.73
N ALA A 428 -11.45 21.28 7.82
CA ALA A 428 -12.00 19.94 7.86
C ALA A 428 -13.24 19.86 6.96
N SER A 429 -13.21 18.96 5.97
CA SER A 429 -14.26 18.88 4.94
C SER A 429 -15.23 17.72 5.15
N ASP A 430 -14.84 16.72 5.95
CA ASP A 430 -15.61 15.50 6.12
C ASP A 430 -15.59 14.99 7.58
N CYS A 431 -16.40 13.95 7.84
CA CYS A 431 -16.48 13.28 9.15
C CYS A 431 -15.11 12.77 9.62
N SER A 432 -14.31 12.22 8.72
CA SER A 432 -13.03 11.60 9.06
C SER A 432 -11.97 12.61 9.47
N ASP A 433 -11.96 13.82 8.89
CA ASP A 433 -11.10 14.93 9.34
C ASP A 433 -11.46 15.35 10.76
N LEU A 434 -12.75 15.61 11.01
CA LEU A 434 -13.23 16.04 12.32
C LEU A 434 -12.98 14.98 13.40
N LEU A 435 -13.18 13.71 13.05
CA LEU A 435 -12.87 12.59 13.94
C LEU A 435 -11.38 12.49 14.26
N SER A 436 -10.51 12.61 13.26
CA SER A 436 -9.05 12.59 13.48
C SER A 436 -8.60 13.74 14.36
N LEU A 437 -9.20 14.91 14.17
CA LEU A 437 -8.92 16.08 14.97
C LEU A 437 -9.40 15.90 16.42
N ALA A 438 -10.61 15.38 16.62
CA ALA A 438 -11.16 15.11 17.95
C ALA A 438 -10.26 14.17 18.76
N GLU A 439 -9.74 13.13 18.12
CA GLU A 439 -8.80 12.20 18.73
C GLU A 439 -7.48 12.85 19.12
N SER A 440 -6.85 13.60 18.22
CA SER A 440 -5.59 14.29 18.52
C SER A 440 -5.78 15.34 19.62
N ILE A 441 -6.89 16.09 19.61
CA ILE A 441 -7.21 17.05 20.66
C ILE A 441 -7.37 16.36 22.02
N TYR A 442 -8.11 15.25 22.06
CA TYR A 442 -8.29 14.49 23.29
C TYR A 442 -6.96 13.88 23.78
N LYS A 443 -6.21 13.23 22.90
CA LYS A 443 -4.93 12.57 23.22
C LYS A 443 -3.88 13.57 23.69
N ASN A 444 -3.72 14.69 23.00
CA ASN A 444 -2.62 15.62 23.24
C ASN A 444 -2.96 16.61 24.37
N PHE A 445 -4.18 17.16 24.39
CA PHE A 445 -4.53 18.23 25.34
C PHE A 445 -5.42 17.77 26.48
N THR A 446 -5.97 16.55 26.43
CA THR A 446 -7.03 16.09 27.35
C THR A 446 -8.22 17.05 27.43
N ASP A 447 -8.42 17.88 26.39
CA ASP A 447 -9.51 18.84 26.32
C ASP A 447 -10.79 18.13 25.88
N LYS A 448 -11.48 17.56 26.87
CA LYS A 448 -12.74 16.84 26.64
C LYS A 448 -13.82 17.73 26.02
N LYS A 449 -13.85 19.04 26.33
CA LYS A 449 -14.89 19.94 25.82
C LYS A 449 -14.73 20.17 24.33
N TRP A 450 -13.50 20.47 23.89
CA TRP A 450 -13.22 20.66 22.47
C TRP A 450 -13.37 19.35 21.69
N ALA A 451 -12.85 18.24 22.23
CA ALA A 451 -13.03 16.93 21.62
C ALA A 451 -14.52 16.58 21.42
N VAL A 452 -15.37 16.77 22.44
CA VAL A 452 -16.82 16.53 22.33
C VAL A 452 -17.46 17.39 21.24
N SER A 453 -17.11 18.68 21.17
CA SER A 453 -17.59 19.58 20.10
C SER A 453 -17.24 19.04 18.71
N LEU A 454 -16.00 18.57 18.53
CA LEU A 454 -15.53 17.99 17.27
C LEU A 454 -16.24 16.66 16.95
N TYR A 455 -16.47 15.80 17.95
CA TYR A 455 -17.26 14.57 17.77
C TYR A 455 -18.71 14.88 17.34
N THR A 456 -19.36 15.90 17.91
CA THR A 456 -20.69 16.34 17.47
C THR A 456 -20.66 16.84 16.01
N LYS A 457 -19.64 17.63 15.64
CA LYS A 457 -19.48 18.06 14.23
C LYS A 457 -19.26 16.87 13.30
N ALA A 458 -18.44 15.90 13.70
CA ALA A 458 -18.16 14.69 12.93
C ALA A 458 -19.44 13.86 12.73
N GLU A 459 -20.28 13.73 13.77
CA GLU A 459 -21.58 13.06 13.68
C GLU A 459 -22.51 13.72 12.65
N ASN A 460 -22.59 15.06 12.66
CA ASN A 460 -23.43 15.80 11.72
C ASN A 460 -22.95 15.65 10.26
N ASN A 461 -21.66 15.41 10.06
CA ASN A 461 -21.05 15.19 8.74
C ASN A 461 -20.97 13.71 8.33
N ALA A 462 -21.37 12.78 9.19
CA ALA A 462 -21.34 11.35 8.90
C ALA A 462 -22.44 10.98 7.90
N GLN A 463 -22.07 10.28 6.82
CA GLN A 463 -23.01 9.95 5.73
C GLN A 463 -23.20 8.45 5.55
N SER A 464 -22.14 7.67 5.77
CA SER A 464 -22.12 6.22 5.55
C SER A 464 -22.20 5.43 6.86
N SER A 465 -22.63 4.16 6.80
CA SER A 465 -22.58 3.24 7.95
C SER A 465 -21.18 3.23 8.61
N ARG A 466 -20.15 3.20 7.77
CA ARG A 466 -18.75 3.17 8.20
C ARG A 466 -18.29 4.43 8.93
N ASP A 467 -18.79 5.61 8.56
CA ASP A 467 -18.51 6.86 9.28
C ASP A 467 -19.04 6.77 10.71
N PHE A 468 -20.29 6.29 10.87
CA PHE A 468 -20.91 6.10 12.18
C PHE A 468 -20.19 5.05 13.02
N CYS A 469 -19.80 3.90 12.45
CA CYS A 469 -19.00 2.91 13.16
C CYS A 469 -17.66 3.48 13.65
N SER A 470 -16.93 4.17 12.77
CA SER A 470 -15.63 4.75 13.10
C SER A 470 -15.73 5.80 14.20
N LEU A 471 -16.80 6.61 14.16
CA LEU A 471 -17.09 7.60 15.18
C LEU A 471 -17.43 6.94 16.53
N ALA A 472 -18.25 5.89 16.50
CA ALA A 472 -18.66 5.14 17.68
C ALA A 472 -17.48 4.42 18.35
N ASP A 473 -16.65 3.71 17.56
CA ASP A 473 -15.41 3.06 18.00
C ASP A 473 -14.53 4.06 18.76
N SER A 474 -14.32 5.24 18.18
CA SER A 474 -13.46 6.27 18.74
C SER A 474 -14.03 6.91 20.00
N LEU A 475 -15.34 7.21 20.03
CA LEU A 475 -16.03 7.73 21.20
C LEU A 475 -16.00 6.75 22.37
N TYR A 476 -16.26 5.47 22.09
CA TYR A 476 -16.17 4.41 23.08
C TYR A 476 -14.75 4.34 23.66
N LYS A 477 -13.73 4.26 22.79
CA LYS A 477 -12.34 4.12 23.21
C LYS A 477 -11.80 5.34 23.97
N ASN A 478 -12.13 6.55 23.52
CA ASN A 478 -11.50 7.77 24.02
C ASN A 478 -12.32 8.45 25.12
N LEU A 479 -13.64 8.52 24.99
CA LEU A 479 -14.50 9.22 25.97
C LEU A 479 -15.23 8.28 26.93
N ASN A 480 -15.20 6.96 26.67
CA ASN A 480 -15.95 5.94 27.40
C ASN A 480 -17.46 6.25 27.46
N ASP A 481 -17.99 6.93 26.44
CA ASP A 481 -19.42 7.26 26.33
C ASP A 481 -20.16 6.14 25.56
N THR A 482 -20.48 5.09 26.29
CA THR A 482 -21.12 3.88 25.74
C THR A 482 -22.52 4.17 25.18
N LYS A 483 -23.23 5.14 25.75
CA LYS A 483 -24.59 5.50 25.33
C LYS A 483 -24.58 6.21 23.98
N TRP A 484 -23.67 7.16 23.80
CA TRP A 484 -23.52 7.85 22.52
C TRP A 484 -23.01 6.88 21.44
N ALA A 485 -21.98 6.10 21.75
CA ALA A 485 -21.46 5.09 20.84
C ALA A 485 -22.55 4.11 20.37
N PHE A 486 -23.37 3.59 21.28
CA PHE A 486 -24.50 2.72 20.95
C PHE A 486 -25.49 3.38 19.98
N GLY A 487 -25.84 4.64 20.24
CA GLY A 487 -26.73 5.41 19.35
C GLY A 487 -26.15 5.59 17.94
N LEU A 488 -24.83 5.74 17.82
CA LEU A 488 -24.16 5.84 16.53
C LEU A 488 -24.14 4.51 15.77
N TYR A 489 -23.90 3.38 16.43
CA TYR A 489 -24.01 2.08 15.75
C TYR A 489 -25.43 1.77 15.28
N LYS A 490 -26.46 2.27 15.97
CA LYS A 490 -27.84 2.19 15.46
C LYS A 490 -28.03 3.01 14.18
N LYS A 491 -27.46 4.22 14.12
CA LYS A 491 -27.42 5.02 12.87
C LYS A 491 -26.59 4.34 11.76
N ALA A 492 -25.56 3.59 12.13
CA ALA A 492 -24.76 2.78 11.21
C ALA A 492 -25.59 1.64 10.62
N GLU A 493 -26.32 0.91 11.47
CA GLU A 493 -27.22 -0.18 11.08
C GLU A 493 -28.27 0.29 10.06
N GLU A 494 -28.86 1.46 10.25
CA GLU A 494 -29.84 2.05 9.31
C GLU A 494 -29.26 2.36 7.92
N ARG A 495 -27.95 2.52 7.81
CA ARG A 495 -27.25 2.93 6.57
C ARG A 495 -26.47 1.80 5.91
N ALA A 496 -26.28 0.68 6.59
CA ALA A 496 -25.57 -0.48 6.07
C ALA A 496 -26.42 -1.14 4.97
N LYS A 497 -25.85 -1.27 3.77
CA LYS A 497 -26.55 -1.83 2.60
C LYS A 497 -25.89 -3.07 2.05
N THR A 498 -24.58 -3.22 2.25
CA THR A 498 -23.82 -4.34 1.69
C THR A 498 -23.55 -5.40 2.74
N SER A 499 -23.33 -6.65 2.30
CA SER A 499 -22.92 -7.75 3.17
C SER A 499 -21.68 -7.40 4.00
N CYS A 500 -20.70 -6.74 3.37
CA CYS A 500 -19.46 -6.28 4.01
C CYS A 500 -19.72 -5.24 5.12
N GLU A 501 -20.52 -4.21 4.86
CA GLU A 501 -20.84 -3.19 5.88
C GLU A 501 -21.58 -3.78 7.09
N LEU A 502 -22.52 -4.70 6.85
CA LEU A 502 -23.28 -5.38 7.90
C LEU A 502 -22.39 -6.30 8.74
N ARG A 503 -21.48 -7.03 8.09
CA ARG A 503 -20.49 -7.88 8.75
C ARG A 503 -19.51 -7.05 9.58
N ASP A 504 -18.93 -5.99 9.03
CA ASP A 504 -18.00 -5.11 9.73
C ASP A 504 -18.68 -4.49 10.98
N LEU A 505 -19.95 -4.06 10.84
CA LEU A 505 -20.74 -3.57 11.96
C LEU A 505 -21.02 -4.67 13.01
N ALA A 506 -21.33 -5.90 12.59
CA ALA A 506 -21.53 -7.02 13.51
C ALA A 506 -20.26 -7.36 14.31
N ASP A 507 -19.11 -7.35 13.65
CA ASP A 507 -17.80 -7.54 14.28
C ASP A 507 -17.55 -6.47 15.35
N ASP A 508 -17.84 -5.21 15.04
CA ASP A 508 -17.66 -4.09 15.97
C ASP A 508 -18.64 -4.15 17.16
N VAL A 509 -19.88 -4.58 16.94
CA VAL A 509 -20.87 -4.78 18.01
C VAL A 509 -20.45 -5.93 18.95
N CYS A 510 -19.97 -7.05 18.39
CA CYS A 510 -19.40 -8.15 19.15
C CYS A 510 -18.24 -7.68 20.01
N PHE A 511 -17.29 -6.96 19.41
CA PHE A 511 -16.06 -6.57 20.07
C PHE A 511 -16.27 -5.50 21.16
N ASN A 512 -17.07 -4.46 20.88
CA ASN A 512 -17.19 -3.30 21.77
C ASN A 512 -18.30 -3.42 22.83
N PHE A 513 -19.40 -4.13 22.55
CA PHE A 513 -20.52 -4.27 23.50
C PHE A 513 -20.71 -5.70 24.01
N GLY A 514 -20.16 -6.71 23.33
CA GLY A 514 -20.45 -8.10 23.66
C GLY A 514 -21.91 -8.49 23.45
N ASP A 515 -22.69 -7.69 22.71
CA ASP A 515 -24.09 -8.00 22.40
C ASP A 515 -24.16 -9.01 21.24
N LEU A 516 -23.97 -10.28 21.59
CA LEU A 516 -24.00 -11.38 20.64
C LEU A 516 -25.37 -11.52 19.95
N GLY A 517 -26.46 -11.10 20.59
CA GLY A 517 -27.80 -11.16 20.02
C GLY A 517 -27.96 -10.16 18.87
N TRP A 518 -27.51 -8.93 19.08
CA TRP A 518 -27.51 -7.91 18.02
C TRP A 518 -26.56 -8.28 16.89
N ALA A 519 -25.34 -8.71 17.21
CA ALA A 519 -24.38 -9.15 16.20
C ALA A 519 -24.92 -10.32 15.35
N LYS A 520 -25.62 -11.28 15.97
CA LYS A 520 -26.27 -12.39 15.26
C LYS A 520 -27.29 -11.89 14.23
N ASN A 521 -28.10 -10.90 14.59
CA ASN A 521 -29.07 -10.30 13.66
C ASN A 521 -28.37 -9.60 12.49
N LEU A 522 -27.27 -8.90 12.74
CA LEU A 522 -26.49 -8.23 11.71
C LEU A 522 -25.81 -9.22 10.75
N TYR A 523 -25.23 -10.31 11.27
CA TYR A 523 -24.69 -11.38 10.42
C TYR A 523 -25.77 -12.06 9.58
N THR A 524 -26.98 -12.20 10.11
CA THR A 524 -28.11 -12.74 9.32
C THR A 524 -28.44 -11.82 8.14
N LYS A 525 -28.54 -10.51 8.37
CA LYS A 525 -28.71 -9.53 7.28
C LYS A 525 -27.53 -9.58 6.29
N SER A 526 -26.31 -9.71 6.81
CA SER A 526 -25.09 -9.83 5.99
C SER A 526 -25.14 -11.07 5.09
N GLU A 527 -25.67 -12.19 5.59
CA GLU A 527 -25.88 -13.42 4.82
C GLU A 527 -26.90 -13.24 3.70
N GLU A 528 -27.99 -12.51 3.95
CA GLU A 528 -29.06 -12.22 2.98
C GLU A 528 -28.55 -11.39 1.80
N GLU A 529 -27.66 -10.43 2.07
CA GLU A 529 -27.05 -9.55 1.06
C GLU A 529 -25.82 -10.17 0.36
N ALA A 530 -25.24 -11.23 0.91
CA ALA A 530 -24.04 -11.87 0.35
C ALA A 530 -24.35 -12.55 -0.99
N ASN A 531 -23.52 -12.31 -2.01
CA ASN A 531 -23.74 -12.85 -3.34
C ASN A 531 -22.50 -13.55 -3.95
N SER A 532 -21.31 -13.24 -3.44
CA SER A 532 -20.01 -13.73 -3.94
C SER A 532 -19.38 -14.81 -3.06
N PHE A 533 -18.42 -15.56 -3.61
CA PHE A 533 -17.63 -16.54 -2.86
C PHE A 533 -16.95 -15.92 -1.64
N TYR A 534 -16.31 -14.76 -1.81
CA TYR A 534 -15.52 -14.11 -0.77
C TYR A 534 -16.38 -13.54 0.35
N GLU A 535 -17.54 -12.95 0.04
CA GLU A 535 -18.49 -12.49 1.07
C GLU A 535 -18.93 -13.64 1.97
N PHE A 536 -19.36 -14.77 1.39
CA PHE A 536 -19.72 -15.96 2.18
C PHE A 536 -18.52 -16.51 2.95
N ARG A 537 -17.35 -16.68 2.32
CA ARG A 537 -16.15 -17.20 3.00
C ARG A 537 -15.79 -16.35 4.22
N ARG A 538 -15.80 -15.04 4.08
CA ARG A 538 -15.50 -14.10 5.17
C ARG A 538 -16.56 -14.09 6.25
N LEU A 539 -17.84 -14.13 5.88
CA LEU A 539 -18.92 -14.23 6.84
C LEU A 539 -18.76 -15.50 7.70
N ALA A 540 -18.43 -16.64 7.08
CA ALA A 540 -18.15 -17.89 7.81
C ALA A 540 -16.97 -17.75 8.78
N GLU A 541 -15.90 -17.06 8.36
CA GLU A 541 -14.74 -16.75 9.22
C GLU A 541 -15.14 -15.89 10.42
N CYS A 542 -15.95 -14.84 10.22
CA CYS A 542 -16.44 -13.97 11.29
C CYS A 542 -17.37 -14.71 12.25
N LEU A 543 -18.31 -15.52 11.74
CA LEU A 543 -19.21 -16.34 12.56
C LEU A 543 -18.44 -17.30 13.46
N PHE A 544 -17.42 -17.95 12.91
CA PHE A 544 -16.53 -18.81 13.69
C PHE A 544 -15.75 -18.00 14.73
N LYS A 545 -15.09 -16.93 14.30
CA LYS A 545 -14.17 -16.16 15.16
C LYS A 545 -14.89 -15.46 16.31
N ASN A 546 -16.05 -14.85 16.03
CA ASN A 546 -16.71 -13.92 16.94
C ASN A 546 -17.86 -14.56 17.72
N LEU A 547 -18.53 -15.59 17.17
CA LEU A 547 -19.64 -16.28 17.84
C LEU A 547 -19.32 -17.74 18.26
N ASP A 548 -18.19 -18.31 17.81
CA ASP A 548 -17.88 -19.75 17.91
C ASP A 548 -19.02 -20.66 17.35
N ASP A 549 -19.85 -20.13 16.46
CA ASP A 549 -20.97 -20.87 15.85
C ASP A 549 -20.47 -21.69 14.65
N LYS A 550 -19.79 -22.79 14.97
CA LYS A 550 -19.21 -23.71 13.98
C LYS A 550 -20.27 -24.29 13.04
N LYS A 551 -21.50 -24.47 13.53
CA LYS A 551 -22.59 -25.04 12.74
C LYS A 551 -23.01 -24.05 11.65
N TRP A 552 -23.25 -22.80 12.00
CA TRP A 552 -23.61 -21.78 11.03
C TRP A 552 -22.45 -21.48 10.08
N ALA A 553 -21.22 -21.34 10.59
CA ALA A 553 -20.04 -21.16 9.77
C ALA A 553 -19.88 -22.27 8.72
N ARG A 554 -20.15 -23.54 9.07
CA ARG A 554 -20.13 -24.66 8.12
C ARG A 554 -21.15 -24.48 6.99
N GLU A 555 -22.38 -24.09 7.32
CA GLU A 555 -23.42 -23.84 6.30
C GLU A 555 -23.06 -22.65 5.39
N ILE A 556 -22.42 -21.62 5.92
CA ILE A 556 -21.93 -20.51 5.09
C ILE A 556 -20.75 -20.95 4.21
N TYR A 557 -19.83 -21.79 4.71
CA TYR A 557 -18.77 -22.36 3.86
C TYR A 557 -19.32 -23.22 2.72
N LYS A 558 -20.46 -23.90 2.91
CA LYS A 558 -21.17 -24.58 1.81
C LYS A 558 -21.66 -23.59 0.76
N LYS A 559 -22.28 -22.49 1.20
CA LYS A 559 -22.72 -21.41 0.30
C LYS A 559 -21.53 -20.83 -0.48
N ALA A 560 -20.42 -20.57 0.19
CA ALA A 560 -19.17 -20.17 -0.46
C ALA A 560 -18.75 -21.19 -1.52
N GLY A 561 -18.65 -22.47 -1.15
CA GLY A 561 -18.29 -23.54 -2.08
C GLY A 561 -19.20 -23.67 -3.30
N SER A 562 -20.50 -23.41 -3.16
CA SER A 562 -21.44 -23.39 -4.28
C SER A 562 -21.22 -22.22 -5.26
N LYS A 563 -20.56 -21.17 -4.79
CA LYS A 563 -20.19 -19.97 -5.57
C LYS A 563 -18.76 -20.04 -6.10
N ALA A 564 -17.94 -20.98 -5.62
CA ALA A 564 -16.57 -21.16 -6.11
C ALA A 564 -16.58 -21.70 -7.55
N ILE A 565 -15.85 -21.02 -8.42
CA ILE A 565 -15.69 -21.32 -9.84
C ILE A 565 -14.24 -21.72 -10.12
N TYR A 566 -13.28 -21.09 -9.44
CA TYR A 566 -11.85 -21.23 -9.72
C TYR A 566 -11.14 -22.14 -8.72
N THR A 567 -10.08 -22.82 -9.16
CA THR A 567 -9.25 -23.70 -8.31
C THR A 567 -8.66 -22.95 -7.11
N SER A 568 -8.28 -21.68 -7.27
CA SER A 568 -7.80 -20.82 -6.19
C SER A 568 -8.84 -20.64 -5.10
N GLU A 569 -10.11 -20.43 -5.45
CA GLU A 569 -11.22 -20.30 -4.49
C GLU A 569 -11.43 -21.59 -3.70
N PHE A 570 -11.39 -22.76 -4.36
CA PHE A 570 -11.46 -24.05 -3.66
C PHE A 570 -10.28 -24.25 -2.69
N ASN A 571 -9.06 -23.85 -3.08
CA ASN A 571 -7.88 -23.93 -2.22
C ASN A 571 -7.97 -22.98 -1.02
N CYS A 572 -8.42 -21.75 -1.25
CA CYS A 572 -8.72 -20.77 -0.19
C CYS A 572 -9.78 -21.30 0.78
N LEU A 573 -10.88 -21.83 0.25
CA LEU A 573 -11.94 -22.43 1.07
C LEU A 573 -11.42 -23.60 1.90
N THR A 574 -10.59 -24.46 1.29
CA THR A 574 -9.99 -25.61 1.99
C THR A 574 -9.11 -25.14 3.15
N SER A 575 -8.31 -24.11 2.91
CA SER A 575 -7.44 -23.51 3.92
C SER A 575 -8.24 -22.89 5.06
N SER A 576 -9.30 -22.13 4.77
CA SER A 576 -10.17 -21.52 5.78
C SER A 576 -10.91 -22.57 6.61
N VAL A 577 -11.48 -23.59 5.96
CA VAL A 577 -12.16 -24.71 6.62
C VAL A 577 -11.22 -25.47 7.54
N HIS A 578 -10.03 -25.82 7.05
CA HIS A 578 -9.05 -26.53 7.85
C HIS A 578 -8.54 -25.68 9.02
N LYS A 579 -8.28 -24.39 8.78
CA LYS A 579 -7.79 -23.46 9.81
C LYS A 579 -8.81 -23.31 10.95
N ASN A 580 -10.07 -23.10 10.61
CA ASN A 580 -11.12 -22.73 11.56
C ASN A 580 -11.84 -23.96 12.13
N LEU A 581 -12.31 -24.87 11.27
CA LEU A 581 -13.11 -26.02 11.69
C LEU A 581 -12.26 -27.28 11.98
N LYS A 582 -10.99 -27.31 11.58
CA LYS A 582 -10.12 -28.51 11.65
C LYS A 582 -10.69 -29.72 10.88
N GLU A 583 -11.47 -29.43 9.85
CA GLU A 583 -12.14 -30.41 8.99
C GLU A 583 -11.52 -30.44 7.59
N GLU A 584 -11.74 -31.52 6.85
CA GLU A 584 -11.50 -31.53 5.40
C GLU A 584 -12.69 -30.92 4.66
N ILE A 585 -12.41 -30.19 3.58
CA ILE A 585 -13.43 -29.56 2.74
C ILE A 585 -14.43 -30.57 2.14
N SER A 586 -13.99 -31.82 1.96
CA SER A 586 -14.80 -32.96 1.52
C SER A 586 -16.00 -33.23 2.43
N TYR A 587 -15.91 -32.92 3.73
CA TYR A 587 -17.01 -33.07 4.68
C TYR A 587 -18.01 -31.91 4.67
N ILE A 588 -17.67 -30.82 3.96
CA ILE A 588 -18.50 -29.62 3.87
C ILE A 588 -19.23 -29.57 2.53
N LEU A 589 -18.56 -29.87 1.41
CA LEU A 589 -19.12 -29.76 0.06
C LEU A 589 -19.98 -30.95 -0.41
N VAL A 590 -20.24 -31.90 0.49
CA VAL A 590 -21.22 -32.99 0.30
C VAL A 590 -22.58 -32.52 0.81
#